data_AF-A0AAU2UTG6-F1
#
_entry.id   AF-A0AAU2UTG6-F1
#
_cell.length_a   1.000
_cell.length_b   1.000
_cell.length_c   1.000
_cell.angle_alpha   90.00
_cell.angle_beta   90.00
_cell.angle_gamma   90.00
#
_symmetry.space_group_name_H-M   'P 1'
#
loop_
_entity.id
_entity.type
_entity.pdbx_description
1 polymer ?
#
loop_
_entity_poly.entity_id
_entity_poly.type
_entity_poly.pdbx_seq_one_letter_code
_entity_poly.pdbx_strand_id
1 'polypeptide(L)'
;MGRRENAVAAGTRQSEALALWLRAQRERRGVTYAAMAKLTNHEFTASALSRGASGKVPSRRLVLAYATACEADTREAIRLWKAARRAEEERRRRAGISPEFRDLAVSLRSVMTHPDLIDSFAKLHDVMVEMRAREGQPSLSDLQTAAGRAPDGKRHRLPKSSLSVILRGEAVPSRAHLTAFMEALTVSPNNVRRWQQVWDRLADSTPRRPSVALTIKVVDAPPAEEPHGPPTPLGISAADLDFLRGQILLETVLPAGPGVLQGPQPPCPPAGTTRSGLPIRTPRRYLLTPQPRVPLGTRTARHTTLLPQEIPLSHPVTTRGSLPDITEHRPVETTATCGPVPSTTRATPSPAAEVSAQGRAGRHG
;
A
#
# COMPACT_ATOMS: atom_id res chain seq x y z
N MET A 1 -3.73 16.65 37.30
CA MET A 1 -2.46 16.82 36.55
C MET A 1 -2.13 15.51 35.86
N GLY A 2 -2.28 15.45 34.53
CA GLY A 2 -2.01 14.22 33.78
C GLY A 2 -0.51 13.89 33.76
N ARG A 3 -0.19 12.59 33.74
CA ARG A 3 1.18 12.09 33.53
C ARG A 3 1.77 12.73 32.26
N ARG A 4 2.95 13.33 32.37
CA ARG A 4 3.68 13.88 31.21
C ARG A 4 3.89 12.77 30.18
N GLU A 5 3.65 13.07 28.91
CA GLU A 5 3.86 12.10 27.83
C GLU A 5 5.36 11.86 27.64
N ASN A 6 5.74 10.60 27.41
CA ASN A 6 7.13 10.24 27.13
C ASN A 6 7.61 10.89 25.82
N ALA A 7 8.92 11.11 25.71
CA ALA A 7 9.56 11.54 24.47
C ALA A 7 9.15 10.63 23.28
N VAL A 8 9.03 11.23 22.10
CA VAL A 8 8.63 10.51 20.88
C VAL A 8 9.80 9.66 20.39
N ALA A 9 9.69 8.34 20.53
CA ALA A 9 10.68 7.39 20.03
C ALA A 9 10.34 7.02 18.57
N ALA A 10 10.69 7.89 17.64
CA ALA A 10 10.39 7.71 16.22
C ALA A 10 11.59 7.13 15.44
N GLY A 11 11.29 6.25 14.47
CA GLY A 11 12.30 5.65 13.61
C GLY A 11 12.77 6.53 12.44
N THR A 12 12.06 7.62 12.16
CA THR A 12 12.34 8.59 11.09
C THR A 12 11.90 10.00 11.52
N ARG A 13 12.49 11.05 10.94
CA ARG A 13 12.09 12.44 11.21
C ARG A 13 10.62 12.70 10.81
N GLN A 14 10.14 12.06 9.76
CA GLN A 14 8.77 12.22 9.27
C GLN A 14 7.75 11.55 10.21
N SER A 15 8.07 10.37 10.76
CA SER A 15 7.23 9.73 11.78
C SER A 15 7.22 10.50 13.09
N GLU A 16 8.33 11.14 13.45
CA GLU A 16 8.41 12.05 14.59
C GLU A 16 7.53 13.28 14.39
N ALA A 17 7.66 13.94 13.24
CA ALA A 17 6.86 15.11 12.88
C ALA A 17 5.35 14.82 12.93
N LEU A 18 4.91 13.66 12.41
CA LEU A 18 3.52 13.24 12.51
C LEU A 18 3.08 13.07 13.97
N ALA A 19 3.88 12.39 14.80
CA ALA A 19 3.53 12.15 16.20
C ALA A 19 3.46 13.46 17.01
N LEU A 20 4.43 14.36 16.82
CA LEU A 20 4.44 15.67 17.45
C LEU A 20 3.25 16.52 16.99
N TRP A 21 2.95 16.50 15.69
CA TRP A 21 1.78 17.20 15.15
C TRP A 21 0.48 16.70 15.79
N LEU A 22 0.28 15.38 15.89
CA LEU A 22 -0.90 14.80 16.55
C LEU A 22 -1.02 15.25 18.01
N ARG A 23 0.08 15.19 18.78
CA ARG A 23 0.09 15.66 20.18
C ARG A 23 -0.25 17.14 20.28
N ALA A 24 0.33 17.97 19.42
CA ALA A 24 0.07 19.40 19.38
C ALA A 24 -1.42 19.70 19.09
N GLN A 25 -2.07 18.95 18.18
CA GLN A 25 -3.52 19.14 17.94
C GLN A 25 -4.35 18.75 19.17
N ARG A 26 -4.00 17.65 19.85
CA ARG A 26 -4.67 17.23 21.08
C ARG A 26 -4.53 18.27 22.19
N GLU A 27 -3.32 18.80 22.38
CA GLU A 27 -3.04 19.84 23.39
C GLU A 27 -3.78 21.14 23.09
N ARG A 28 -3.78 21.60 21.83
CA ARG A 28 -4.53 22.78 21.40
C ARG A 28 -6.03 22.65 21.66
N ARG A 29 -6.60 21.47 21.43
CA ARG A 29 -8.03 21.19 21.70
C ARG A 29 -8.31 20.94 23.19
N GLY A 30 -7.29 20.67 24.00
CA GLY A 30 -7.43 20.39 25.43
C GLY A 30 -8.14 19.07 25.75
N VAL A 31 -8.17 18.11 24.81
CA VAL A 31 -8.87 16.83 25.01
C VAL A 31 -7.94 15.72 25.52
N THR A 32 -8.49 14.85 26.36
CA THR A 32 -7.80 13.63 26.80
C THR A 32 -8.03 12.50 25.81
N TYR A 33 -7.17 11.47 25.80
CA TYR A 33 -7.38 10.29 24.96
C TYR A 33 -8.70 9.56 25.24
N ALA A 34 -9.18 9.58 26.49
CA ALA A 34 -10.47 9.00 26.86
C ALA A 34 -11.64 9.80 26.26
N ALA A 35 -11.55 11.14 26.27
CA ALA A 35 -12.53 11.99 25.62
C ALA A 35 -12.51 11.80 24.09
N MET A 36 -11.33 11.75 23.47
CA MET A 36 -11.22 11.46 22.04
C MET A 36 -11.83 10.12 21.66
N ALA A 37 -11.61 9.07 22.46
CA ALA A 37 -12.24 7.77 22.20
C ALA A 37 -13.77 7.89 22.13
N LYS A 38 -14.39 8.67 23.04
CA LYS A 38 -15.83 8.98 23.00
C LYS A 38 -16.22 9.78 21.76
N LEU A 39 -15.45 10.81 21.40
CA LEU A 39 -15.68 11.63 20.19
C LEU A 39 -15.61 10.80 18.89
N THR A 40 -14.78 9.75 18.88
CA THR A 40 -14.72 8.78 17.77
C THR A 40 -15.73 7.63 17.91
N ASN A 41 -16.78 7.77 18.73
CA ASN A 41 -17.78 6.73 18.99
C ASN A 41 -17.16 5.37 19.40
N HIS A 42 -16.07 5.41 20.17
CA HIS A 42 -15.31 4.24 20.61
C HIS A 42 -14.75 3.35 19.48
N GLU A 43 -14.67 3.87 18.26
CA GLU A 43 -14.01 3.19 17.14
C GLU A 43 -12.55 2.85 17.47
N PHE A 44 -11.88 3.73 18.23
CA PHE A 44 -10.53 3.52 18.74
C PHE A 44 -10.48 3.71 20.26
N THR A 45 -9.72 2.85 20.93
CA THR A 45 -9.51 2.96 22.38
C THR A 45 -8.52 4.09 22.71
N ALA A 46 -8.60 4.64 23.93
CA ALA A 46 -7.65 5.63 24.41
C ALA A 46 -6.19 5.16 24.29
N SER A 47 -5.92 3.89 24.58
CA SER A 47 -4.59 3.28 24.43
C SER A 47 -4.14 3.15 22.98
N ALA A 48 -5.06 2.97 22.02
CA ALA A 48 -4.72 2.98 20.60
C ALA A 48 -4.34 4.39 20.13
N LEU A 49 -5.11 5.41 20.53
CA LEU A 49 -4.83 6.82 20.21
C LEU A 49 -3.49 7.28 20.81
N SER A 50 -3.23 6.93 22.07
CA SER A 50 -1.94 7.23 22.73
C SER A 50 -0.76 6.56 22.03
N ARG A 51 -0.89 5.27 21.66
CA ARG A 51 0.15 4.58 20.86
C ARG A 51 0.32 5.18 19.47
N GLY A 52 -0.75 5.65 18.84
CA GLY A 52 -0.68 6.33 17.54
C GLY A 52 0.16 7.62 17.57
N ALA A 53 0.22 8.28 18.73
CA ALA A 53 1.04 9.47 18.97
C ALA A 53 2.42 9.18 19.60
N SER A 54 2.90 7.93 19.56
CA SER A 54 4.17 7.53 20.20
C SER A 54 5.43 7.68 19.32
N GLY A 55 5.26 7.83 18.00
CA GLY A 55 6.36 7.90 17.02
C GLY A 55 6.40 6.72 16.03
N LYS A 56 5.66 5.63 16.29
CA LYS A 56 5.38 4.60 15.29
C LYS A 56 4.27 5.09 14.36
N VAL A 57 4.42 4.88 13.04
CA VAL A 57 3.43 5.36 12.07
C VAL A 57 2.10 4.59 12.23
N PRO A 58 1.00 5.27 12.62
CA PRO A 58 -0.31 4.64 12.78
C PRO A 58 -0.99 4.33 11.43
N SER A 59 -2.14 3.65 11.49
CA SER A 59 -2.99 3.46 10.30
C SER A 59 -3.62 4.78 9.85
N ARG A 60 -3.89 4.93 8.54
CA ARG A 60 -4.54 6.12 7.97
C ARG A 60 -5.86 6.44 8.68
N ARG A 61 -6.66 5.40 8.94
CA ARG A 61 -7.96 5.51 9.61
C ARG A 61 -7.84 6.09 11.02
N LEU A 62 -6.83 5.66 11.78
CA LEU A 62 -6.57 6.20 13.11
C LEU A 62 -6.12 7.67 13.05
N VAL A 63 -5.27 8.04 12.09
CA VAL A 63 -4.85 9.45 11.90
C VAL A 63 -6.03 10.35 11.58
N LEU A 64 -6.93 9.90 10.69
CA LEU A 64 -8.13 10.66 10.34
C LEU A 64 -9.07 10.80 11.54
N ALA A 65 -9.36 9.72 12.25
CA ALA A 65 -10.18 9.77 13.45
C ALA A 65 -9.57 10.70 14.53
N TYR A 66 -8.25 10.69 14.68
CA TYR A 66 -7.53 11.59 15.57
C TYR A 66 -7.70 13.06 15.16
N ALA A 67 -7.46 13.38 13.89
CA ALA A 67 -7.60 14.74 13.37
C ALA A 67 -9.04 15.25 13.51
N THR A 68 -10.04 14.42 13.17
CA THR A 68 -11.46 14.76 13.33
C THR A 68 -11.83 14.99 14.79
N ALA A 69 -11.40 14.12 15.72
CA ALA A 69 -11.69 14.29 17.15
C ALA A 69 -11.03 15.53 17.76
N CYS A 70 -9.95 16.03 17.16
CA CYS A 70 -9.29 17.27 17.56
C CYS A 70 -9.74 18.50 16.75
N GLU A 71 -10.69 18.36 15.82
CA GLU A 71 -11.11 19.40 14.87
C GLU A 71 -9.92 20.01 14.08
N ALA A 72 -8.93 19.17 13.77
CA ALA A 72 -7.74 19.56 13.03
C ALA A 72 -7.91 19.33 11.51
N ASP A 73 -7.03 19.94 10.72
CA ASP A 73 -7.03 19.75 9.26
C ASP A 73 -6.67 18.30 8.88
N THR A 74 -7.66 17.59 8.32
CA THR A 74 -7.52 16.21 7.85
C THR A 74 -6.60 16.10 6.63
N ARG A 75 -6.49 17.13 5.79
CA ARG A 75 -5.60 17.13 4.62
C ARG A 75 -4.14 17.13 5.06
N GLU A 76 -3.82 18.00 6.00
CA GLU A 76 -2.49 18.05 6.60
C GLU A 76 -2.15 16.74 7.33
N ALA A 77 -3.11 16.17 8.06
CA ALA A 77 -2.94 14.87 8.72
C ALA A 77 -2.59 13.76 7.71
N ILE A 78 -3.31 13.69 6.58
CA ILE A 78 -3.01 12.73 5.50
C ILE A 78 -1.64 13.00 4.89
N ARG A 79 -1.29 14.28 4.65
CA ARG A 79 0.00 14.66 4.05
C ARG A 79 1.17 14.18 4.92
N LEU A 80 1.12 14.47 6.23
CA LEU A 80 2.12 14.02 7.20
C LEU A 80 2.16 12.49 7.32
N TRP A 81 0.99 11.83 7.32
CA TRP A 81 0.91 10.38 7.33
C TRP A 81 1.56 9.73 6.10
N LYS A 82 1.27 10.24 4.89
CA LYS A 82 1.91 9.77 3.66
C LYS A 82 3.43 9.96 3.71
N ALA A 83 3.90 11.11 4.18
CA ALA A 83 5.33 11.39 4.34
C ALA A 83 6.00 10.43 5.34
N ALA A 84 5.37 10.17 6.48
CA ALA A 84 5.87 9.24 7.49
C ALA A 84 5.93 7.80 6.98
N ARG A 85 4.88 7.32 6.30
CA ARG A 85 4.84 5.98 5.70
C ARG A 85 5.88 5.81 4.59
N ARG A 86 6.04 6.82 3.74
CA ARG A 86 7.06 6.82 2.68
C ARG A 86 8.46 6.73 3.26
N ALA A 87 8.76 7.49 4.32
CA ALA A 87 10.06 7.45 4.98
C ALA A 87 10.33 6.09 5.64
N GLU A 88 9.33 5.46 6.26
CA GLU A 88 9.44 4.12 6.85
C GLU A 88 9.73 3.06 5.78
N GLU A 89 9.03 3.11 4.64
CA GLU A 89 9.23 2.18 3.52
C GLU A 89 10.59 2.39 2.85
N GLU A 90 10.98 3.63 2.61
CA GLU A 90 12.30 3.96 2.05
C GLU A 90 13.42 3.47 2.98
N ARG A 91 13.26 3.62 4.30
CA ARG A 91 14.20 3.04 5.28
C ARG A 91 14.27 1.51 5.17
N ARG A 92 13.13 0.83 4.99
CA ARG A 92 13.09 -0.63 4.78
C ARG A 92 13.82 -1.03 3.51
N ARG A 93 13.58 -0.34 2.39
CA ARG A 93 14.22 -0.65 1.10
C ARG A 93 15.72 -0.35 1.08
N ARG A 94 16.16 0.65 1.85
CA ARG A 94 17.58 0.96 2.05
C ARG A 94 18.29 -0.02 2.96
N ALA A 95 17.59 -0.91 3.67
CA ALA A 95 18.22 -1.94 4.47
C ALA A 95 18.94 -2.91 3.53
N GLY A 96 20.25 -2.73 3.37
CA GLY A 96 21.09 -3.51 2.45
C GLY A 96 21.76 -2.68 1.34
N ILE A 97 21.34 -1.42 1.12
CA ILE A 97 21.99 -0.54 0.14
C ILE A 97 23.09 0.27 0.85
N SER A 98 24.30 0.21 0.29
CA SER A 98 25.44 1.00 0.77
C SER A 98 25.09 2.49 0.82
N PRO A 99 25.51 3.24 1.87
CA PRO A 99 25.20 4.66 2.03
C PRO A 99 25.51 5.52 0.80
N GLU A 100 26.58 5.21 0.07
CA GLU A 100 27.07 5.97 -1.09
C GLU A 100 26.12 5.91 -2.30
N PHE A 101 25.38 4.81 -2.46
CA PHE A 101 24.45 4.63 -3.59
C PHE A 101 23.01 5.03 -3.28
N ARG A 102 22.72 5.51 -2.07
CA ARG A 102 21.33 5.81 -1.65
C ARG A 102 20.70 6.90 -2.49
N ASP A 103 21.41 8.00 -2.72
CA ASP A 103 20.87 9.15 -3.46
C ASP A 103 20.70 8.82 -4.94
N LEU A 104 21.67 8.08 -5.50
CA LEU A 104 21.57 7.56 -6.87
C LEU A 104 20.37 6.63 -7.01
N ALA A 105 20.16 5.69 -6.08
CA ALA A 105 19.04 4.77 -6.12
C ALA A 105 17.68 5.49 -6.05
N VAL A 106 17.57 6.57 -5.29
CA VAL A 106 16.35 7.42 -5.25
C VAL A 106 16.13 8.12 -6.59
N SER A 107 17.18 8.72 -7.14
CA SER A 107 17.12 9.44 -8.43
C SER A 107 16.72 8.50 -9.57
N LEU A 108 17.38 7.34 -9.67
CA LEU A 108 17.08 6.33 -10.68
C LEU A 108 15.64 5.84 -10.58
N ARG A 109 15.11 5.58 -9.38
CA ARG A 109 13.70 5.20 -9.22
C ARG A 109 12.75 6.29 -9.71
N SER A 110 13.07 7.56 -9.47
CA SER A 110 12.25 8.66 -9.99
C SER A 110 12.19 8.65 -11.52
N VAL A 111 13.36 8.51 -12.17
CA VAL A 111 13.46 8.45 -13.62
C VAL A 111 12.75 7.21 -14.19
N MET A 112 12.98 6.03 -13.60
CA MET A 112 12.38 4.76 -14.05
C MET A 112 10.85 4.71 -13.88
N THR A 113 10.25 5.63 -13.10
CA THR A 113 8.78 5.76 -13.03
C THR A 113 8.15 6.60 -14.13
N HIS A 114 8.93 7.15 -15.06
CA HIS A 114 8.38 7.96 -16.14
C HIS A 114 7.65 7.09 -17.18
N PRO A 115 6.40 7.42 -17.57
CA PRO A 115 5.59 6.62 -18.50
C PRO A 115 6.29 6.26 -19.82
N ASP A 116 7.13 7.18 -20.31
CA ASP A 116 7.76 7.05 -21.63
C ASP A 116 8.96 6.08 -21.62
N LEU A 117 9.54 5.78 -20.45
CA LEU A 117 10.72 4.92 -20.30
C LEU A 117 10.38 3.44 -20.03
N ILE A 118 9.09 3.12 -20.01
CA ILE A 118 8.60 1.79 -19.67
C ILE A 118 8.36 0.99 -20.94
N ASP A 119 9.19 -0.04 -21.10
CA ASP A 119 9.30 -0.92 -22.27
C ASP A 119 8.92 -2.38 -21.97
N SER A 120 8.61 -2.70 -20.71
CA SER A 120 8.29 -4.07 -20.28
C SER A 120 7.27 -4.10 -19.15
N PHE A 121 6.53 -5.20 -19.05
CA PHE A 121 5.58 -5.43 -17.96
C PHE A 121 6.25 -5.55 -16.58
N ALA A 122 7.51 -6.00 -16.54
CA ALA A 122 8.30 -6.01 -15.31
C ALA A 122 8.53 -4.57 -14.78
N LYS A 123 8.96 -3.65 -15.64
CA LYS A 123 9.09 -2.23 -15.25
C LYS A 123 7.74 -1.61 -14.87
N LEU A 124 6.66 -1.95 -15.58
CA LEU A 124 5.32 -1.49 -15.22
C LEU A 124 4.92 -1.96 -13.82
N HIS A 125 5.21 -3.21 -13.47
CA HIS A 125 5.01 -3.74 -12.12
C HIS A 125 5.79 -2.93 -11.08
N ASP A 126 7.06 -2.65 -11.32
CA ASP A 126 7.91 -1.89 -10.39
C ASP A 126 7.36 -0.47 -10.17
N VAL A 127 6.85 0.15 -11.24
CA VAL A 127 6.14 1.42 -11.13
C VAL A 127 4.89 1.30 -10.28
N MET A 128 4.06 0.26 -10.44
CA MET A 128 2.88 0.08 -9.60
C MET A 128 3.25 -0.03 -8.11
N VAL A 129 4.30 -0.80 -7.80
CA VAL A 129 4.82 -0.93 -6.43
C VAL A 129 5.33 0.43 -5.89
N GLU A 130 6.02 1.19 -6.71
CA GLU A 130 6.54 2.51 -6.35
C GLU A 130 5.42 3.54 -6.16
N MET A 131 4.42 3.59 -7.04
CA MET A 131 3.25 4.46 -6.88
C MET A 131 2.49 4.17 -5.59
N ARG A 132 2.31 2.88 -5.27
CA ARG A 132 1.67 2.48 -4.02
C ARG A 132 2.48 2.96 -2.81
N ALA A 133 3.81 2.86 -2.86
CA ALA A 133 4.68 3.35 -1.80
C ALA A 133 4.61 4.88 -1.65
N ARG A 134 4.56 5.62 -2.77
CA ARG A 134 4.40 7.09 -2.77
C ARG A 134 3.11 7.53 -2.09
N GLU A 135 2.04 6.75 -2.22
CA GLU A 135 0.74 6.99 -1.59
C GLU A 135 0.63 6.49 -0.13
N GLY A 136 1.75 6.11 0.50
CA GLY A 136 1.80 5.68 1.90
C GLY A 136 1.53 4.19 2.11
N GLN A 137 1.62 3.40 1.04
CA GLN A 137 1.45 1.96 1.04
C GLN A 137 0.06 1.51 1.53
N PRO A 138 -1.04 2.00 0.92
CA PRO A 138 -2.41 1.60 1.30
C PRO A 138 -2.56 0.08 1.24
N SER A 139 -3.39 -0.50 2.12
CA SER A 139 -3.56 -1.96 2.14
C SER A 139 -4.26 -2.44 0.86
N LEU A 140 -4.07 -3.71 0.49
CA LEU A 140 -4.75 -4.26 -0.69
C LEU A 140 -6.29 -4.23 -0.53
N SER A 141 -6.78 -4.31 0.70
CA SER A 141 -8.21 -4.16 1.00
C SER A 141 -8.68 -2.73 0.74
N ASP A 142 -7.89 -1.72 1.14
CA ASP A 142 -8.23 -0.32 0.90
C ASP A 142 -8.26 -0.02 -0.60
N LEU A 143 -7.30 -0.57 -1.36
CA LEU A 143 -7.25 -0.43 -2.82
C LEU A 143 -8.44 -1.09 -3.51
N GLN A 144 -8.84 -2.30 -3.08
CA GLN A 144 -10.03 -2.97 -3.61
C GLN A 144 -11.30 -2.17 -3.32
N THR A 145 -11.44 -1.65 -2.08
CA THR A 145 -12.59 -0.83 -1.70
C THR A 145 -12.62 0.47 -2.50
N ALA A 146 -11.48 1.15 -2.67
CA ALA A 146 -11.37 2.39 -3.43
C ALA A 146 -11.60 2.20 -4.94
N ALA A 147 -11.17 1.06 -5.51
CA ALA A 147 -11.45 0.71 -6.90
C ALA A 147 -12.94 0.42 -7.17
N GLY A 148 -13.70 0.07 -6.12
CA GLY A 148 -15.14 -0.18 -6.20
C GLY A 148 -15.51 -1.52 -6.87
N ARG A 149 -16.77 -1.61 -7.27
CA ARG A 149 -17.36 -2.77 -7.96
C ARG A 149 -17.38 -2.55 -9.46
N ALA A 150 -17.33 -3.64 -10.21
CA ALA A 150 -17.45 -3.63 -11.67
C ALA A 150 -18.84 -3.13 -12.08
N PRO A 151 -19.04 -2.70 -13.35
CA PRO A 151 -20.35 -2.27 -13.84
C PRO A 151 -21.46 -3.29 -13.58
N ASP A 152 -21.13 -4.57 -13.61
CA ASP A 152 -22.05 -5.68 -13.33
C ASP A 152 -22.50 -5.77 -11.85
N GLY A 153 -21.89 -4.99 -10.95
CA GLY A 153 -22.14 -4.97 -9.50
C GLY A 153 -21.65 -6.22 -8.74
N LYS A 154 -21.50 -7.36 -9.42
CA LYS A 154 -21.19 -8.65 -8.77
C LYS A 154 -19.74 -8.79 -8.32
N ARG A 155 -18.79 -8.30 -9.11
CA ARG A 155 -17.35 -8.50 -8.90
C ARG A 155 -16.65 -7.19 -8.54
N HIS A 156 -15.53 -7.28 -7.81
CA HIS A 156 -14.65 -6.13 -7.62
C HIS A 156 -13.90 -5.81 -8.91
N ARG A 157 -13.73 -4.51 -9.23
CA ARG A 157 -12.89 -4.08 -10.38
C ARG A 157 -11.44 -4.47 -10.19
N LEU A 158 -11.01 -4.49 -8.93
CA LEU A 158 -9.66 -4.86 -8.53
C LEU A 158 -9.70 -5.84 -7.36
N PRO A 159 -9.87 -7.15 -7.61
CA PRO A 159 -9.85 -8.16 -6.56
C PRO A 159 -8.50 -8.19 -5.85
N LYS A 160 -8.52 -8.30 -4.52
CA LYS A 160 -7.33 -8.36 -3.65
C LYS A 160 -6.40 -9.51 -4.02
N SER A 161 -6.95 -10.67 -4.37
CA SER A 161 -6.17 -11.84 -4.80
C SER A 161 -5.36 -11.54 -6.07
N SER A 162 -6.03 -11.02 -7.11
CA SER A 162 -5.38 -10.61 -8.36
C SER A 162 -4.32 -9.54 -8.13
N LEU A 163 -4.64 -8.52 -7.34
CA LEU A 163 -3.68 -7.46 -7.02
C LEU A 163 -2.46 -7.98 -6.24
N SER A 164 -2.66 -8.96 -5.35
CA SER A 164 -1.55 -9.59 -4.62
C SER A 164 -0.60 -10.33 -5.55
N VAL A 165 -1.11 -11.07 -6.53
CA VAL A 165 -0.29 -11.82 -7.49
C VAL A 165 0.42 -10.85 -8.44
N ILE A 166 -0.28 -9.81 -8.93
CA ILE A 166 0.30 -8.76 -9.76
C ILE A 166 1.45 -8.05 -9.03
N LEU A 167 1.24 -7.57 -7.80
CA LEU A 167 2.26 -6.83 -7.03
C LEU A 167 3.41 -7.70 -6.49
N ARG A 168 3.38 -9.00 -6.74
CA ARG A 168 4.52 -9.91 -6.53
C ARG A 168 5.31 -10.17 -7.81
N GLY A 169 4.86 -9.64 -8.94
CA GLY A 169 5.40 -9.93 -10.26
C GLY A 169 5.01 -11.32 -10.80
N GLU A 170 4.09 -12.03 -10.15
CA GLU A 170 3.67 -13.39 -10.54
C GLU A 170 2.66 -13.38 -11.71
N ALA A 171 2.02 -12.24 -12.00
CA ALA A 171 1.08 -12.10 -13.11
C ALA A 171 1.15 -10.72 -13.78
N VAL A 172 0.91 -10.69 -15.08
CA VAL A 172 0.82 -9.45 -15.86
C VAL A 172 -0.53 -8.77 -15.57
N PRO A 173 -0.55 -7.46 -15.22
CA PRO A 173 -1.79 -6.74 -14.99
C PRO A 173 -2.57 -6.58 -16.30
N SER A 174 -3.89 -6.80 -16.26
CA SER A 174 -4.77 -6.41 -17.36
C SER A 174 -4.91 -4.88 -17.40
N ARG A 175 -5.26 -4.34 -18.57
CA ARG A 175 -5.56 -2.90 -18.75
C ARG A 175 -6.59 -2.39 -17.74
N ALA A 176 -7.63 -3.19 -17.48
CA ALA A 176 -8.68 -2.87 -16.51
C ALA A 176 -8.14 -2.85 -15.08
N HIS A 177 -7.27 -3.80 -14.70
CA HIS A 177 -6.63 -3.81 -13.38
C HIS A 177 -5.73 -2.60 -13.18
N LEU A 178 -4.91 -2.24 -14.18
CA LEU A 178 -4.05 -1.06 -14.12
C LEU A 178 -4.89 0.22 -13.93
N THR A 179 -5.95 0.37 -14.71
CA THR A 179 -6.86 1.53 -14.63
C THR A 179 -7.49 1.64 -13.25
N ALA A 180 -8.10 0.56 -12.76
CA ALA A 180 -8.75 0.52 -11.45
C ALA A 180 -7.75 0.78 -10.30
N PHE A 181 -6.52 0.30 -10.43
CA PHE A 181 -5.44 0.56 -9.47
C PHE A 181 -5.04 2.03 -9.42
N MET A 182 -4.85 2.68 -10.58
CA MET A 182 -4.49 4.10 -10.64
C MET A 182 -5.61 5.01 -10.11
N GLU A 183 -6.86 4.69 -10.44
CA GLU A 183 -8.04 5.39 -9.89
C GLU A 183 -8.13 5.24 -8.37
N ALA A 184 -7.88 4.03 -7.84
CA ALA A 184 -7.86 3.77 -6.40
C ALA A 184 -6.75 4.56 -5.66
N LEU A 185 -5.65 4.87 -6.35
CA LEU A 185 -4.58 5.75 -5.87
C LEU A 185 -4.88 7.24 -6.08
N THR A 186 -6.08 7.60 -6.53
CA THR A 186 -6.50 8.99 -6.80
C THR A 186 -5.62 9.73 -7.83
N VAL A 187 -5.03 8.99 -8.77
CA VAL A 187 -4.26 9.56 -9.88
C VAL A 187 -5.19 10.34 -10.81
N SER A 188 -4.73 11.48 -11.33
CA SER A 188 -5.56 12.32 -12.22
C SER A 188 -5.99 11.55 -13.48
N PRO A 189 -7.21 11.79 -14.02
CA PRO A 189 -7.71 11.07 -15.20
C PRO A 189 -6.79 11.15 -16.42
N ASN A 190 -6.13 12.28 -16.63
CA ASN A 190 -5.15 12.45 -17.71
C ASN A 190 -3.94 11.54 -17.53
N ASN A 191 -3.44 11.40 -16.30
CA ASN A 191 -2.36 10.46 -16.00
C ASN A 191 -2.82 9.01 -16.16
N VAL A 192 -4.06 8.68 -15.75
CA VAL A 192 -4.63 7.34 -15.97
C VAL A 192 -4.64 7.00 -17.46
N ARG A 193 -5.08 7.92 -18.33
CA ARG A 193 -5.05 7.74 -19.80
C ARG A 193 -3.63 7.52 -20.32
N ARG A 194 -2.66 8.30 -19.82
CA ARG A 194 -1.25 8.11 -20.19
C ARG A 194 -0.74 6.72 -19.80
N TRP A 195 -1.09 6.21 -18.63
CA TRP A 195 -0.74 4.86 -18.19
C TRP A 195 -1.43 3.76 -19.00
N GLN A 196 -2.66 4.00 -19.45
CA GLN A 196 -3.34 3.09 -20.39
C GLN A 196 -2.60 3.02 -21.72
N GLN A 197 -2.15 4.15 -22.27
CA GLN A 197 -1.35 4.19 -23.51
C GLN A 197 -0.03 3.44 -23.37
N VAL A 198 0.64 3.55 -22.21
CA VAL A 198 1.83 2.73 -21.92
C VAL A 198 1.49 1.25 -21.97
N TRP A 199 0.40 0.84 -21.30
CA TRP A 199 -0.03 -0.56 -21.33
C TRP A 199 -0.35 -1.04 -22.76
N ASP A 200 -1.07 -0.23 -23.55
CA ASP A 200 -1.44 -0.54 -24.93
C ASP A 200 -0.16 -0.73 -25.78
N ARG A 201 0.83 0.18 -25.66
CA ARG A 201 2.14 0.06 -26.32
C ARG A 201 2.89 -1.22 -25.94
N LEU A 202 2.88 -1.61 -24.66
CA LEU A 202 3.52 -2.84 -24.18
C LEU A 202 2.83 -4.10 -24.73
N ALA A 203 1.50 -4.08 -24.79
CA ALA A 203 0.72 -5.17 -25.33
C ALA A 203 0.98 -5.35 -26.84
N ASP A 204 1.10 -4.25 -27.59
CA ASP A 204 1.42 -4.27 -29.03
C ASP A 204 2.87 -4.69 -29.29
N SER A 205 3.81 -4.28 -28.43
CA SER A 205 5.24 -4.60 -28.55
C SER A 205 5.58 -6.01 -28.11
N THR A 206 4.70 -6.66 -27.33
CA THR A 206 4.88 -8.06 -26.98
C THR A 206 4.63 -8.85 -28.25
N PRO A 207 5.65 -9.49 -28.87
CA PRO A 207 5.43 -10.26 -30.08
C PRO A 207 4.36 -11.28 -29.73
N ARG A 208 3.17 -11.09 -30.31
CA ARG A 208 2.04 -11.97 -30.11
C ARG A 208 2.54 -13.29 -30.62
N ARG A 209 2.99 -14.17 -29.71
CA ARG A 209 3.55 -15.47 -30.05
C ARG A 209 2.56 -16.02 -31.05
N PRO A 210 2.93 -16.13 -32.36
CA PRO A 210 1.97 -16.61 -33.32
C PRO A 210 1.52 -17.92 -32.73
N SER A 211 0.21 -18.05 -32.55
CA SER A 211 -0.38 -19.34 -32.21
C SER A 211 -0.03 -20.19 -33.42
N VAL A 212 1.17 -20.78 -33.40
CA VAL A 212 1.55 -21.81 -34.33
C VAL A 212 0.56 -22.90 -33.95
N ALA A 213 -0.55 -22.94 -34.69
CA ALA A 213 -1.29 -24.15 -34.84
C ALA A 213 -0.22 -25.16 -35.25
N LEU A 214 0.20 -25.98 -34.29
CA LEU A 214 1.10 -27.09 -34.51
C LEU A 214 0.34 -28.07 -35.42
N THR A 215 0.29 -27.75 -36.71
CA THR A 215 0.13 -28.77 -37.73
C THR A 215 1.48 -29.48 -37.75
N ILE A 216 1.59 -30.53 -36.93
CA ILE A 216 2.70 -31.48 -36.99
C ILE A 216 2.63 -32.10 -38.39
N LYS A 217 3.36 -31.54 -39.34
CA LYS A 217 3.81 -32.28 -40.51
C LYS A 217 5.20 -32.81 -40.18
N VAL A 218 5.25 -34.11 -39.93
CA VAL A 218 6.50 -34.88 -39.95
C VAL A 218 7.03 -34.80 -41.38
N VAL A 219 8.14 -34.10 -41.57
CA VAL A 219 8.94 -34.14 -42.79
C VAL A 219 10.40 -34.19 -42.35
N ASP A 220 11.12 -35.16 -42.89
CA ASP A 220 12.51 -35.51 -42.61
C ASP A 220 13.50 -34.38 -42.97
N ALA A 221 14.55 -34.27 -42.14
CA ALA A 221 15.78 -33.48 -42.35
C ALA A 221 16.71 -34.17 -43.38
N PRO A 222 17.74 -33.53 -44.02
CA PRO A 222 18.86 -32.78 -43.39
C PRO A 222 19.48 -31.66 -44.31
N PRO A 223 20.75 -31.19 -44.13
CA PRO A 223 21.27 -30.31 -43.08
C PRO A 223 22.02 -29.03 -43.61
N ALA A 224 22.40 -28.17 -42.64
CA ALA A 224 23.55 -27.23 -42.59
C ALA A 224 23.57 -25.96 -43.47
N GLU A 225 23.53 -24.78 -42.82
CA GLU A 225 24.67 -23.85 -42.65
C GLU A 225 24.21 -22.51 -42.03
N GLU A 226 25.01 -21.98 -41.11
CA GLU A 226 24.96 -20.64 -40.48
C GLU A 226 26.37 -20.03 -40.64
N PRO A 227 26.66 -18.75 -40.29
CA PRO A 227 25.86 -17.51 -40.35
C PRO A 227 26.71 -16.27 -40.74
N HIS A 228 26.10 -15.13 -41.14
CA HIS A 228 26.74 -13.81 -40.99
C HIS A 228 25.70 -12.69 -40.81
N GLY A 229 25.83 -11.93 -39.71
CA GLY A 229 25.07 -10.71 -39.44
C GLY A 229 26.00 -9.52 -39.11
N PRO A 230 25.67 -8.28 -39.51
CA PRO A 230 26.55 -7.12 -39.41
C PRO A 230 26.46 -6.38 -38.05
N PRO A 231 27.46 -5.51 -37.73
CA PRO A 231 27.59 -4.87 -36.42
C PRO A 231 26.67 -3.66 -36.20
N THR A 232 26.14 -3.53 -34.99
CA THR A 232 25.37 -2.38 -34.49
C THR A 232 26.31 -1.31 -33.91
N PRO A 233 26.15 -0.01 -34.24
CA PRO A 233 26.88 1.07 -33.61
C PRO A 233 26.06 1.62 -32.44
N LEU A 234 26.62 1.57 -31.23
CA LEU A 234 26.46 2.53 -30.12
C LEU A 234 27.16 1.89 -28.92
N GLY A 235 28.31 2.45 -28.55
CA GLY A 235 29.26 1.91 -27.56
C GLY A 235 28.75 1.96 -26.12
N ILE A 236 27.68 1.23 -25.82
CA ILE A 236 27.37 0.76 -24.48
C ILE A 236 27.35 -0.76 -24.59
N SER A 237 28.35 -1.39 -23.98
CA SER A 237 28.50 -2.84 -23.99
C SER A 237 27.28 -3.49 -23.36
N ALA A 238 26.73 -4.52 -24.00
CA ALA A 238 25.66 -5.34 -23.41
C ALA A 238 26.06 -5.87 -22.01
N ALA A 239 27.36 -6.07 -21.77
CA ALA A 239 27.89 -6.49 -20.48
C ALA A 239 27.73 -5.41 -19.38
N ASP A 240 27.76 -4.12 -19.72
CA ASP A 240 27.56 -3.03 -18.74
C ASP A 240 26.08 -2.92 -18.33
N LEU A 241 25.17 -3.16 -19.27
CA LEU A 241 23.73 -3.24 -18.99
C LEU A 241 23.38 -4.50 -18.20
N ASP A 242 24.03 -5.63 -18.47
CA ASP A 242 23.85 -6.87 -17.71
C ASP A 242 24.44 -6.79 -16.30
N PHE A 243 25.56 -6.09 -16.11
CA PHE A 243 26.12 -5.81 -14.78
C PHE A 243 25.15 -5.00 -13.92
N LEU A 244 24.52 -3.96 -14.48
CA LEU A 244 23.52 -3.16 -13.78
C LEU A 244 22.20 -3.93 -13.55
N ARG A 245 21.84 -4.83 -14.47
CA ARG A 245 20.67 -5.71 -14.34
C ARG A 245 20.89 -6.78 -13.26
N GLY A 246 22.13 -7.24 -13.08
CA GLY A 246 22.54 -8.20 -12.04
C GLY A 246 22.57 -7.62 -10.61
N GLN A 247 22.80 -6.31 -10.44
CA GLN A 247 22.81 -5.68 -9.11
C GLN A 247 21.43 -5.23 -8.59
N ILE A 248 20.43 -5.10 -9.47
CA ILE A 248 19.06 -4.68 -9.09
C ILE A 248 18.12 -5.86 -8.86
N LEU A 249 18.48 -7.05 -9.35
CA LEU A 249 17.92 -8.28 -8.82
C LEU A 249 18.45 -8.47 -7.40
N LEU A 250 17.60 -8.20 -6.41
CA LEU A 250 17.67 -8.95 -5.17
C LEU A 250 17.76 -10.43 -5.59
N GLU A 251 18.92 -11.03 -5.39
CA GLU A 251 19.07 -12.47 -5.27
C GLU A 251 18.14 -12.92 -4.14
N THR A 252 16.87 -13.14 -4.47
CA THR A 252 16.12 -14.21 -3.84
C THR A 252 16.76 -15.49 -4.32
N VAL A 253 17.85 -15.88 -3.65
CA VAL A 253 18.31 -17.25 -3.61
C VAL A 253 17.13 -18.06 -3.08
N LEU A 254 16.32 -18.60 -4.00
CA LEU A 254 15.46 -19.72 -3.70
C LEU A 254 16.38 -20.94 -3.63
N PRO A 255 16.61 -21.53 -2.45
CA PRO A 255 17.36 -22.78 -2.39
C PRO A 255 16.56 -23.86 -3.10
N ALA A 256 17.15 -24.45 -4.12
CA ALA A 256 16.67 -25.65 -4.76
C ALA A 256 16.78 -26.82 -3.77
N GLY A 257 15.66 -27.54 -3.57
CA GLY A 257 15.61 -28.87 -2.95
C GLY A 257 14.91 -28.94 -1.58
N PRO A 258 14.21 -30.04 -1.28
CA PRO A 258 13.55 -30.27 0.01
C PRO A 258 14.59 -30.73 1.05
N GLY A 259 15.53 -29.85 1.38
CA GLY A 259 16.31 -29.97 2.60
C GLY A 259 15.51 -29.34 3.73
N VAL A 260 15.13 -30.13 4.74
CA VAL A 260 14.56 -29.61 5.99
C VAL A 260 15.64 -28.75 6.64
N LEU A 261 15.67 -27.45 6.32
CA LEU A 261 16.46 -26.46 7.03
C LEU A 261 15.83 -26.30 8.42
N GLN A 262 16.32 -27.10 9.35
CA GLN A 262 16.04 -26.97 10.76
C GLN A 262 16.68 -25.66 11.20
N GLY A 263 15.87 -24.60 11.29
CA GLY A 263 16.32 -23.30 11.78
C GLY A 263 16.96 -23.42 13.17
N PRO A 264 17.75 -22.42 13.59
CA PRO A 264 18.41 -22.41 14.89
C PRO A 264 17.38 -22.73 15.98
N GLN A 265 17.58 -23.88 16.65
CA GLN A 265 16.76 -24.29 17.77
C GLN A 265 16.82 -23.16 18.83
N PRO A 266 15.67 -22.59 19.25
CA PRO A 266 15.69 -21.63 20.34
C PRO A 266 16.31 -22.31 21.56
N PRO A 267 17.24 -21.65 22.28
CA PRO A 267 17.89 -22.26 23.43
C PRO A 267 16.81 -22.71 24.41
N CYS A 268 16.79 -24.01 24.71
CA CYS A 268 15.92 -24.55 25.74
C CYS A 268 16.18 -23.75 27.03
N PRO A 269 15.14 -23.16 27.66
CA PRO A 269 15.36 -22.51 28.94
C PRO A 269 15.95 -23.55 29.91
N PRO A 270 16.98 -23.21 30.69
CA PRO A 270 17.59 -24.15 31.61
C PRO A 270 16.51 -24.69 32.54
N ALA A 271 16.36 -26.01 32.56
CA ALA A 271 15.49 -26.66 33.53
C ALA A 271 16.04 -26.35 34.92
N GLY A 272 15.21 -25.73 35.77
CA GLY A 272 15.65 -25.29 37.08
C GLY A 272 14.53 -24.76 37.95
N THR A 273 14.86 -24.49 39.20
CA THR A 273 14.03 -23.78 40.16
C THR A 273 14.41 -22.30 40.16
N THR A 274 13.42 -21.44 40.27
CA THR A 274 13.65 -20.01 40.58
C THR A 274 14.33 -19.87 41.95
N ARG A 275 14.92 -18.70 42.25
CA ARG A 275 15.49 -18.42 43.59
C ARG A 275 14.50 -18.63 44.75
N SER A 276 13.19 -18.62 44.46
CA SER A 276 12.12 -18.90 45.42
C SER A 276 11.68 -20.38 45.46
N GLY A 277 12.47 -21.30 44.88
CA GLY A 277 12.19 -22.74 44.90
C GLY A 277 11.05 -23.19 43.97
N LEU A 278 10.43 -22.30 43.21
CA LEU A 278 9.35 -22.66 42.29
C LEU A 278 9.93 -23.26 41.01
N PRO A 279 9.44 -24.43 40.55
CA PRO A 279 9.89 -25.05 39.31
C PRO A 279 9.52 -24.14 38.13
N ILE A 280 10.50 -23.87 37.26
CA ILE A 280 10.27 -23.13 36.02
C ILE A 280 9.41 -24.02 35.12
N ARG A 281 8.10 -23.77 35.10
CA ARG A 281 7.16 -24.50 34.23
C ARG A 281 7.50 -24.22 32.77
N THR A 282 8.02 -25.22 32.07
CA THR A 282 8.13 -25.18 30.61
C THR A 282 6.72 -25.08 30.03
N PRO A 283 6.41 -24.06 29.20
CA PRO A 283 5.09 -23.96 28.60
C PRO A 283 4.85 -25.17 27.70
N ARG A 284 3.64 -25.76 27.77
CA ARG A 284 3.20 -26.99 27.06
C ARG A 284 3.50 -27.01 25.54
N ARG A 285 3.83 -25.87 24.93
CA ARG A 285 4.21 -25.77 23.51
C ARG A 285 5.50 -26.53 23.13
N TYR A 286 6.32 -26.96 24.10
CA TYR A 286 7.55 -27.70 23.81
C TYR A 286 7.42 -29.24 23.90
N LEU A 287 6.23 -29.77 24.21
CA LEU A 287 6.02 -31.22 24.16
C LEU A 287 5.74 -31.63 22.70
N LEU A 288 6.83 -31.87 21.96
CA LEU A 288 6.78 -32.59 20.69
C LEU A 288 6.46 -34.06 20.99
N THR A 289 5.17 -34.41 20.93
CA THR A 289 4.76 -35.81 20.89
C THR A 289 5.27 -36.40 19.57
N PRO A 290 6.12 -37.46 19.57
CA PRO A 290 6.55 -38.10 18.34
C PRO A 290 5.32 -38.74 17.68
N GLN A 291 4.92 -38.23 16.52
CA GLN A 291 3.90 -38.88 15.71
C GLN A 291 4.50 -40.16 15.10
N PRO A 292 3.91 -41.34 15.31
CA PRO A 292 4.36 -42.55 14.64
C PRO A 292 4.14 -42.39 13.12
N ARG A 293 5.21 -42.57 12.35
CA ARG A 293 5.16 -42.56 10.88
C ARG A 293 4.31 -43.72 10.39
N VAL A 294 3.15 -43.43 9.83
CA VAL A 294 2.36 -44.41 9.08
C VAL A 294 3.00 -44.60 7.69
N PRO A 295 3.36 -45.81 7.28
CA PRO A 295 3.87 -46.06 5.93
C PRO A 295 2.78 -45.86 4.88
N LEU A 296 3.14 -45.20 3.78
CA LEU A 296 2.26 -44.99 2.61
C LEU A 296 1.86 -46.35 2.02
N GLY A 297 0.62 -46.77 2.29
CA GLY A 297 -0.07 -47.84 1.59
C GLY A 297 -0.81 -47.31 0.36
N THR A 298 -0.70 -48.07 -0.72
CA THR A 298 -1.36 -47.91 -2.02
C THR A 298 -2.85 -47.58 -1.94
N ARG A 299 -3.25 -46.57 -2.71
CA ARG A 299 -4.60 -46.02 -2.81
C ARG A 299 -5.48 -46.89 -3.71
N THR A 300 -6.27 -47.79 -3.12
CA THR A 300 -7.38 -48.46 -3.81
C THR A 300 -8.63 -47.59 -3.67
N ALA A 301 -9.22 -47.22 -4.80
CA ALA A 301 -10.45 -46.45 -4.87
C ALA A 301 -11.62 -47.22 -4.22
N ARG A 302 -12.34 -46.56 -3.30
CA ARG A 302 -13.70 -46.96 -2.93
C ARG A 302 -14.63 -45.77 -3.12
N HIS A 303 -15.60 -45.98 -3.99
CA HIS A 303 -16.75 -45.12 -4.18
C HIS A 303 -17.54 -45.03 -2.87
N THR A 304 -17.80 -43.81 -2.40
CA THR A 304 -18.76 -43.54 -1.34
C THR A 304 -20.00 -42.93 -1.99
N THR A 305 -21.06 -43.74 -2.06
CA THR A 305 -22.40 -43.31 -2.46
C THR A 305 -23.00 -42.48 -1.32
N LEU A 306 -23.33 -41.22 -1.60
CA LEU A 306 -24.06 -40.34 -0.69
C LEU A 306 -25.56 -40.58 -0.86
N LEU A 307 -26.21 -41.04 0.22
CA LEU A 307 -27.67 -41.04 0.35
C LEU A 307 -28.14 -39.64 0.81
N PRO A 308 -29.28 -39.13 0.32
CA PRO A 308 -29.82 -37.84 0.74
C PRO A 308 -30.42 -37.92 2.15
N GLN A 309 -30.00 -37.01 3.03
CA GLN A 309 -30.60 -36.83 4.35
C GLN A 309 -31.67 -35.75 4.25
N GLU A 310 -32.94 -36.14 4.47
CA GLU A 310 -34.07 -35.20 4.52
C GLU A 310 -33.98 -34.30 5.76
N ILE A 311 -34.19 -33.01 5.56
CA ILE A 311 -34.27 -31.98 6.60
C ILE A 311 -35.75 -31.68 6.85
N PRO A 312 -36.30 -31.87 8.06
CA PRO A 312 -37.65 -31.45 8.37
C PRO A 312 -37.71 -29.93 8.55
N LEU A 313 -38.57 -29.29 7.77
CA LEU A 313 -39.02 -27.91 7.95
C LEU A 313 -39.82 -27.79 9.26
N SER A 314 -39.45 -26.84 10.11
CA SER A 314 -40.29 -26.40 11.23
C SER A 314 -40.21 -24.88 11.31
N HIS A 315 -41.30 -24.22 10.89
CA HIS A 315 -41.56 -22.81 11.12
C HIS A 315 -42.21 -22.63 12.49
N PRO A 316 -41.83 -21.60 13.25
CA PRO A 316 -42.77 -20.94 14.14
C PRO A 316 -43.22 -19.60 13.54
N VAL A 317 -44.54 -19.53 13.40
CA VAL A 317 -45.34 -18.32 13.27
C VAL A 317 -45.04 -17.39 14.45
N THR A 318 -44.74 -16.12 14.18
CA THR A 318 -44.79 -15.06 15.21
C THR A 318 -45.42 -13.81 14.61
N THR A 319 -46.71 -13.71 14.88
CA THR A 319 -47.50 -12.54 15.28
C THR A 319 -46.95 -11.15 14.90
N ARG A 320 -47.58 -10.57 13.87
CA ARG A 320 -47.53 -9.14 13.53
C ARG A 320 -48.27 -8.34 14.61
N GLY A 321 -47.53 -7.57 15.40
CA GLY A 321 -48.07 -6.52 16.27
C GLY A 321 -48.11 -5.18 15.54
N SER A 322 -49.24 -4.50 15.66
CA SER A 322 -49.60 -3.18 15.12
C SER A 322 -48.57 -2.08 15.37
N LEU A 323 -48.39 -1.22 14.36
CA LEU A 323 -47.77 0.10 14.48
C LEU A 323 -48.86 1.15 14.23
N PRO A 324 -48.99 2.19 15.06
CA PRO A 324 -49.91 3.28 14.82
C PRO A 324 -49.34 4.31 13.84
N ASP A 325 -50.30 4.88 13.14
CA ASP A 325 -50.29 6.02 12.23
C ASP A 325 -49.50 7.22 12.80
N ILE A 326 -48.45 7.66 12.09
CA ILE A 326 -47.77 8.93 12.34
C ILE A 326 -48.09 9.84 11.16
N THR A 327 -49.06 10.71 11.42
CA THR A 327 -49.41 11.91 10.66
C THR A 327 -48.19 12.83 10.58
N GLU A 328 -47.53 12.91 9.42
CA GLU A 328 -46.50 13.92 9.19
C GLU A 328 -47.05 15.15 8.46
N HIS A 329 -46.82 16.26 9.13
CA HIS A 329 -47.17 17.62 8.77
C HIS A 329 -46.45 18.11 7.50
N ARG A 330 -47.25 18.74 6.66
CA ARG A 330 -46.93 19.63 5.54
C ARG A 330 -45.93 20.73 5.96
N PRO A 331 -44.81 20.94 5.24
CA PRO A 331 -44.02 22.15 5.40
C PRO A 331 -44.55 23.27 4.49
N VAL A 332 -44.68 24.44 5.10
CA VAL A 332 -45.03 25.72 4.49
C VAL A 332 -43.87 26.22 3.62
N GLU A 333 -44.18 26.56 2.38
CA GLU A 333 -43.31 27.28 1.47
C GLU A 333 -43.04 28.69 2.02
N THR A 334 -41.80 28.97 2.40
CA THR A 334 -41.34 30.34 2.66
C THR A 334 -40.52 30.79 1.45
N THR A 335 -41.14 31.63 0.63
CA THR A 335 -40.51 32.37 -0.47
C THR A 335 -39.59 33.45 0.10
N ALA A 336 -38.28 33.25 0.01
CA ALA A 336 -37.27 34.26 0.34
C ALA A 336 -36.65 34.82 -0.96
N THR A 337 -37.20 35.96 -1.37
CA THR A 337 -36.66 36.89 -2.36
C THR A 337 -35.28 37.40 -1.91
N CYS A 338 -34.22 37.10 -2.66
CA CYS A 338 -32.92 37.78 -2.54
C CYS A 338 -32.67 38.61 -3.80
N GLY A 339 -32.66 39.93 -3.61
CA GLY A 339 -32.29 40.92 -4.62
C GLY A 339 -30.76 41.01 -4.85
N PRO A 340 -30.35 41.79 -5.87
CA PRO A 340 -28.99 41.75 -6.42
C PRO A 340 -27.97 42.54 -5.60
N VAL A 341 -26.76 41.99 -5.55
CA VAL A 341 -25.56 42.57 -4.93
C VAL A 341 -24.91 43.59 -5.88
N PRO A 342 -24.60 44.83 -5.45
CA PRO A 342 -23.84 45.76 -6.27
C PRO A 342 -22.33 45.41 -6.27
N SER A 343 -21.76 45.42 -7.48
CA SER A 343 -20.34 45.21 -7.75
C SER A 343 -19.51 46.42 -7.30
N THR A 344 -18.64 46.25 -6.31
CA THR A 344 -17.63 47.24 -5.95
C THR A 344 -16.33 46.93 -6.66
N THR A 345 -16.10 47.65 -7.76
CA THR A 345 -14.84 47.74 -8.51
C THR A 345 -13.78 48.37 -7.61
N ARG A 346 -12.76 47.62 -7.20
CA ARG A 346 -11.58 48.15 -6.50
C ARG A 346 -10.41 48.25 -7.47
N ALA A 347 -10.09 49.49 -7.84
CA ALA A 347 -8.94 49.86 -8.65
C ALA A 347 -7.61 49.52 -7.95
N THR A 348 -6.67 48.99 -8.71
CA THR A 348 -5.27 48.75 -8.34
C THR A 348 -4.43 49.89 -8.91
N PRO A 349 -3.62 50.62 -8.12
CA PRO A 349 -2.64 51.53 -8.67
C PRO A 349 -1.31 50.83 -8.97
N SER A 350 -0.77 51.21 -10.11
CA SER A 350 0.56 50.94 -10.69
C SER A 350 1.71 51.46 -9.82
N PRO A 351 2.89 50.81 -9.79
CA PRO A 351 4.13 51.44 -9.34
C PRO A 351 5.07 51.74 -10.52
N ALA A 352 5.27 53.02 -10.83
CA ALA A 352 6.47 53.54 -11.48
C ALA A 352 7.45 53.98 -10.36
N ALA A 353 8.70 53.52 -10.40
CA ALA A 353 9.90 54.32 -10.75
C ALA A 353 10.10 55.52 -9.80
N GLU A 354 11.14 55.61 -8.96
CA GLU A 354 12.52 56.02 -9.26
C GLU A 354 13.20 56.27 -7.88
N VAL A 355 14.42 55.78 -7.60
CA VAL A 355 15.72 56.52 -7.62
C VAL A 355 16.23 56.94 -6.23
N SER A 356 17.56 56.73 -6.06
CA SER A 356 18.49 57.33 -5.09
C SER A 356 18.46 56.80 -3.64
N ALA A 357 19.59 56.63 -2.92
CA ALA A 357 20.93 57.16 -3.10
C ALA A 357 22.01 56.25 -2.47
N GLN A 358 23.23 56.37 -3.02
CA GLN A 358 24.49 55.95 -2.41
C GLN A 358 24.66 56.44 -0.95
N GLY A 359 25.22 55.58 -0.11
CA GLY A 359 25.84 55.96 1.17
C GLY A 359 27.19 55.26 1.34
N ARG A 360 28.27 56.01 1.08
CA ARG A 360 29.68 55.63 1.31
C ARG A 360 30.31 56.76 2.13
N ALA A 361 30.75 56.48 3.37
CA ALA A 361 31.95 57.03 4.03
C ALA A 361 31.90 56.99 5.58
N GLY A 362 33.09 56.81 6.19
CA GLY A 362 33.44 57.00 7.60
C GLY A 362 33.65 55.66 8.33
N ARG A 363 34.84 55.13 8.65
CA ARG A 363 36.12 55.70 9.16
C ARG A 363 35.96 56.50 10.45
N HIS A 364 36.17 55.84 11.60
CA HIS A 364 37.10 56.21 12.68
C HIS A 364 36.95 55.23 13.86
N GLY A 365 38.09 54.80 14.42
CA GLY A 365 38.21 53.89 15.55
C GLY A 365 39.44 53.01 15.38
#